data_AF-A0A450YQX5-F1
#
_entry.id   AF-A0A450YQX5-F1
#
_cell.length_a   1.000
_cell.length_b   1.000
_cell.length_c   1.000
_cell.angle_alpha   90.00
_cell.angle_beta   90.00
_cell.angle_gamma   90.00
#
_symmetry.space_group_name_H-M   'P 1'
#
loop_
_entity.id
_entity.type
_entity.pdbx_description
1 polymer ?
#
loop_
_entity_poly.entity_id
_entity_poly.type
_entity_poly.pdbx_seq_one_letter_code
_entity_poly.pdbx_strand_id
1 'polypeptide(L)' 'TKGCGNTKNGNKYLAWAYMEAANFAMRYNPRIKRYYQRKKAKTNGTIAIETIAHKLARGCYYVLRGGVEFDVQRAFA' A
#
# COMPACT_ATOMS: atom_id res chain seq x y z
N THR A 1 -16.88 -1.16 11.41
CA THR A 1 -17.63 -0.86 10.18
C THR A 1 -16.81 -1.26 8.96
N LYS A 2 -17.21 -2.32 8.26
CA LYS A 2 -16.59 -2.71 6.97
C LYS A 2 -16.90 -1.62 5.94
N GLY A 3 -15.91 -1.17 5.17
CA GLY A 3 -16.08 -0.20 4.09
C GLY A 3 -15.45 1.19 4.29
N CYS A 4 -15.22 1.65 5.54
CA CYS A 4 -14.70 3.00 5.79
C CYS A 4 -13.17 3.12 5.75
N GLY A 5 -12.43 2.01 5.74
CA GLY A 5 -10.97 2.03 5.81
C GLY A 5 -10.28 2.47 4.52
N ASN A 6 -10.96 2.40 3.37
CA ASN A 6 -10.36 2.56 2.05
C ASN A 6 -10.70 3.91 1.38
N THR A 7 -11.21 4.89 2.14
CA THR A 7 -11.61 6.20 1.59
C THR A 7 -10.46 6.94 0.90
N LYS A 8 -9.20 6.61 1.26
CA LYS A 8 -8.00 7.20 0.67
C LYS A 8 -7.51 6.53 -0.61
N ASN A 9 -8.13 5.43 -1.06
CA ASN A 9 -7.78 4.79 -2.34
C ASN A 9 -8.31 5.57 -3.56
N GLY A 10 -9.17 6.56 -3.35
CA GLY A 10 -9.74 7.40 -4.40
C GLY A 10 -10.77 6.67 -5.26
N ASN A 11 -10.70 6.86 -6.58
CA ASN A 11 -11.64 6.24 -7.53
C ASN A 11 -11.23 4.80 -7.91
N LYS A 12 -12.10 4.06 -8.62
CA LYS A 12 -11.86 2.66 -9.01
C LYS A 12 -10.57 2.46 -9.84
N TYR A 13 -10.20 3.42 -10.67
CA TYR A 13 -9.02 3.35 -11.52
C TYR A 13 -7.74 3.57 -10.71
N LEU A 14 -7.79 4.49 -9.76
CA LEU A 14 -6.68 4.76 -8.85
C LEU A 14 -6.45 3.57 -7.91
N ALA A 15 -7.53 2.92 -7.45
CA ALA A 15 -7.43 1.68 -6.69
C ALA A 15 -6.73 0.56 -7.50
N TRP A 16 -7.05 0.44 -8.79
CA TRP A 16 -6.37 -0.50 -9.70
C TRP A 16 -4.90 -0.13 -9.91
N ALA A 17 -4.59 1.14 -10.14
CA ALA A 17 -3.21 1.62 -10.28
C ALA A 17 -2.37 1.35 -9.02
N TYR A 18 -2.94 1.52 -7.82
CA TYR A 18 -2.24 1.16 -6.58
C TYR A 18 -2.04 -0.36 -6.42
N MET A 19 -2.92 -1.17 -7.00
CA MET A 19 -2.73 -2.63 -7.03
C MET A 19 -1.55 -3.01 -7.92
N GLU A 20 -1.44 -2.41 -9.11
CA GLU A 20 -0.27 -2.61 -9.98
C GLU A 20 1.01 -2.13 -9.30
N ALA A 21 0.98 -0.92 -8.71
CA ALA A 21 2.11 -0.37 -7.96
C ALA A 21 2.52 -1.28 -6.79
N ALA A 22 1.57 -1.90 -6.09
CA ALA A 22 1.85 -2.85 -5.02
C ALA A 22 2.58 -4.10 -5.52
N ASN A 23 2.20 -4.63 -6.68
CA ASN A 23 2.87 -5.77 -7.30
C ASN A 23 4.31 -5.42 -7.70
N PHE A 24 4.52 -4.26 -8.32
CA PHE A 24 5.86 -3.78 -8.65
C PHE A 24 6.71 -3.52 -7.40
N ALA A 25 6.13 -2.88 -6.38
CA ALA A 25 6.81 -2.59 -5.13
C ALA A 25 7.22 -3.87 -4.39
N MET A 26 6.36 -4.90 -4.37
CA MET A 26 6.68 -6.21 -3.80
C MET A 26 7.86 -6.89 -4.53
N ARG A 27 7.96 -6.70 -5.85
CA ARG A 27 9.02 -7.30 -6.68
C ARG A 27 10.37 -6.62 -6.48
N TYR A 28 10.39 -5.28 -6.47
CA TYR A 28 11.62 -4.50 -6.54
C TYR A 28 12.09 -3.91 -5.21
N ASN A 29 11.21 -3.79 -4.21
CA ASN A 29 11.58 -3.24 -2.91
C ASN A 29 11.69 -4.34 -1.84
N PRO A 30 12.90 -4.63 -1.32
CA PRO A 30 13.11 -5.72 -0.36
C PRO A 30 12.39 -5.50 0.97
N ARG A 31 12.16 -4.24 1.38
CA ARG A 31 11.43 -3.92 2.61
C ARG A 31 9.94 -4.22 2.48
N ILE A 32 9.36 -3.82 1.36
CA ILE A 32 7.95 -4.12 1.04
C ILE A 32 7.76 -5.63 0.86
N LYS A 33 8.72 -6.32 0.24
CA LYS A 33 8.74 -7.79 0.17
C LYS A 33 8.74 -8.44 1.54
N ARG A 34 9.57 -7.98 2.49
CA ARG A 34 9.55 -8.49 3.88
C ARG A 34 8.20 -8.23 4.55
N TYR A 35 7.64 -7.03 4.39
CA TYR A 35 6.31 -6.70 4.91
C TYR A 35 5.24 -7.65 4.35
N TYR A 36 5.26 -7.87 3.04
CA TYR A 36 4.37 -8.80 2.34
C TYR A 36 4.45 -10.21 2.93
N GLN A 37 5.66 -10.77 3.08
CA GLN A 37 5.83 -12.12 3.60
C GLN A 37 5.29 -12.26 5.03
N ARG A 38 5.58 -11.31 5.92
CA ARG A 38 5.03 -11.30 7.29
C ARG A 38 3.50 -11.20 7.29
N LYS A 39 2.93 -10.39 6.40
CA LYS A 39 1.47 -10.19 6.33
C LYS A 39 0.80 -11.43 5.74
N LYS A 40 1.34 -11.97 4.65
CA LYS A 40 0.91 -13.23 4.01
C LYS A 40 0.98 -14.41 4.97
N ALA A 41 1.99 -14.50 5.83
CA ALA A 41 2.06 -15.58 6.82
C ALA A 41 0.90 -15.56 7.85
N LYS A 42 0.25 -14.39 8.04
CA LYS A 42 -0.86 -14.20 9.00
C LYS A 42 -2.23 -14.16 8.34
N THR A 43 -2.31 -14.00 7.02
CA THR A 43 -3.56 -13.76 6.27
C THR A 43 -3.52 -14.45 4.90
N ASN A 44 -4.39 -14.05 3.97
CA ASN A 44 -4.28 -14.48 2.57
C ASN A 44 -3.29 -13.57 1.79
N GLY A 45 -2.72 -14.09 0.70
CA GLY A 45 -1.82 -13.36 -0.21
C GLY A 45 -2.50 -12.13 -0.84
N THR A 46 -3.74 -12.27 -1.31
CA THR A 46 -4.51 -11.15 -1.87
C THR A 46 -4.67 -10.01 -0.86
N ILE A 47 -5.04 -10.34 0.38
CA ILE A 47 -5.17 -9.37 1.48
C ILE A 47 -3.83 -8.67 1.76
N ALA A 48 -2.72 -9.42 1.66
CA ALA A 48 -1.39 -8.85 1.86
C ALA A 48 -1.02 -7.83 0.76
N ILE A 49 -1.35 -8.10 -0.51
CA ILE A 49 -1.13 -7.14 -1.61
C ILE A 49 -2.05 -5.93 -1.47
N GLU A 50 -3.33 -6.14 -1.16
CA GLU A 50 -4.28 -5.05 -0.89
C GLU A 50 -3.80 -4.13 0.24
N THR A 51 -3.21 -4.71 1.29
CA THR A 51 -2.64 -3.94 2.40
C THR A 51 -1.48 -3.05 1.93
N ILE A 52 -0.65 -3.54 1.00
CA ILE A 52 0.46 -2.77 0.41
C ILE A 52 -0.09 -1.62 -0.42
N ALA A 53 -1.06 -1.90 -1.30
CA ALA A 53 -1.74 -0.89 -2.11
C ALA A 53 -2.32 0.23 -1.23
N HIS A 54 -3.02 -0.13 -0.16
CA HIS A 54 -3.58 0.84 0.79
C HIS A 54 -2.48 1.67 1.50
N LYS A 55 -1.37 1.05 1.91
CA LYS A 55 -0.23 1.77 2.51
C LYS A 55 0.40 2.76 1.52
N LEU A 56 0.56 2.36 0.26
CA LEU A 56 1.06 3.23 -0.81
C LEU A 56 0.11 4.42 -1.03
N ALA A 57 -1.20 4.17 -1.17
CA ALA A 57 -2.20 5.22 -1.34
C ALA A 57 -2.17 6.23 -0.19
N ARG A 58 -2.09 5.73 1.05
CA ARG A 58 -1.99 6.60 2.24
C ARG A 58 -0.70 7.40 2.27
N GLY A 59 0.43 6.82 1.84
CA GLY A 59 1.69 7.53 1.70
C GLY A 59 1.63 8.63 0.66
N CYS A 60 1.14 8.33 -0.55
CA CYS A 60 0.93 9.31 -1.61
C CYS A 60 0.01 10.45 -1.18
N TYR A 61 -1.08 10.15 -0.45
CA TYR A 61 -1.94 11.19 0.10
C TYR A 61 -1.20 12.20 0.98
N TYR A 62 -0.28 11.74 1.85
CA TYR A 62 0.49 12.65 2.71
C TYR A 62 1.56 13.42 1.94
N VAL A 63 2.19 12.80 0.94
CA VAL A 63 3.12 13.47 0.01
C VAL A 63 2.40 14.63 -0.68
N LEU A 64 1.24 14.37 -1.28
CA LEU A 64 0.47 15.38 -2.00
C LEU A 64 -0.10 16.46 -1.07
N ARG A 65 -0.58 16.08 0.12
CA ARG A 65 -1.17 17.03 1.08
C ARG A 65 -0.13 17.91 1.76
N GLY A 66 1.03 17.35 2.10
CA GLY A 66 2.04 18.02 2.90
C GLY A 66 3.24 18.53 2.10
N GLY A 67 3.34 18.21 0.81
CA GLY A 67 4.53 18.52 0.00
C GLY A 67 5.80 17.82 0.49
N VAL A 68 5.67 16.71 1.22
CA VAL A 68 6.79 15.97 1.80
C VAL A 68 7.22 14.82 0.91
N GLU A 69 8.47 14.41 0.99
CA GLU A 69 8.97 13.24 0.26
C GLU A 69 8.33 11.93 0.73
N PHE A 70 8.24 10.95 -0.18
CA PHE A 70 7.73 9.62 0.17
C PHE A 70 8.77 8.83 0.97
N ASP A 71 8.47 8.54 2.23
CA ASP A 71 9.30 7.70 3.07
C ASP A 71 8.74 6.27 3.17
N VAL A 72 9.44 5.33 2.53
CA VAL A 72 9.12 3.89 2.59
C VAL A 72 9.27 3.33 4.01
N GLN A 73 10.17 3.89 4.82
CA GLN A 73 10.39 3.47 6.21
C GLN A 73 9.13 3.73 7.03
N ARG A 74 8.62 4.96 6.96
CA ARG A 74 7.38 5.38 7.61
C ARG A 74 6.14 4.66 7.07
N ALA A 75 6.05 4.42 5.75
CA ALA A 75 4.89 3.78 5.15
C ALA A 75 4.75 2.30 5.55
N PHE A 76 5.87 1.59 5.73
CA PHE A 76 5.91 0.14 5.99
C PHE A 76 6.57 -0.24 7.33
N ALA A 77 6.65 0.70 8.27
CA ALA A 77 6.98 0.40 9.67
C ALA A 77 6.00 -0.64 10.26
#